data_AF-A0A8H5YVY5-F1
#
_entry.id   AF-A0A8H5YVY5-F1
#
_cell.length_a   1.000
_cell.length_b   1.000
_cell.length_c   1.000
_cell.angle_alpha   90.00
_cell.angle_beta   90.00
_cell.angle_gamma   90.00
#
_symmetry.space_group_name_H-M   'P 1'
#
loop_
_entity.id
_entity.type
_entity.pdbx_description
1 polymer ?
#
loop_
_entity_poly.entity_id
_entity_poly.type
_entity_poly.pdbx_seq_one_letter_code
_entity_poly.pdbx_strand_id
1 'polypeptide(L)'
;MATTRSKAKPLMDTITEAHRMSYRATRGEEGVFNYEPYKSELLPLWSFRTVPIAQKSAEDLWAKFTEFRDQRDFIGMDMARKYLQMGFTRAKRYANHAGGRKYKKGTREELPKSEDHADKEEKERASLIFKGYWERCKQDEEYQSLKEEFLKRQNDWKDSRN
;
A
#
# COMPACT_ATOMS: atom_id res chain seq x y z
N MET A 1 -27.82 20.63 -13.09
CA MET A 1 -27.38 21.13 -11.77
C MET A 1 -26.12 20.37 -11.38
N ALA A 2 -24.95 21.01 -11.45
CA ALA A 2 -23.71 20.40 -11.00
C ALA A 2 -23.67 20.44 -9.47
N THR A 3 -23.84 19.28 -8.84
CA THR A 3 -23.67 19.14 -7.39
C THR A 3 -22.19 19.32 -7.08
N THR A 4 -21.81 20.51 -6.62
CA THR A 4 -20.50 20.77 -6.03
C THR A 4 -20.38 19.91 -4.77
N ARG A 5 -19.87 18.68 -4.89
CA ARG A 5 -19.42 17.92 -3.72
C ARG A 5 -18.36 18.79 -3.04
N SER A 6 -18.66 19.27 -1.83
CA SER A 6 -17.65 19.77 -0.91
C SER A 6 -16.52 18.73 -0.87
N LYS A 7 -15.35 19.05 -1.43
CA LYS A 7 -14.18 18.16 -1.32
C LYS A 7 -13.94 17.95 0.17
N ALA A 8 -13.99 16.70 0.63
CA ALA A 8 -13.66 16.38 2.00
C ALA A 8 -12.24 16.92 2.31
N LYS A 9 -11.99 17.30 3.57
CA LYS A 9 -10.65 17.72 3.98
C LYS A 9 -9.64 16.60 3.67
N PRO A 10 -8.45 16.92 3.11
CA PRO A 10 -7.37 15.95 2.96
C PRO A 10 -7.10 15.21 4.29
N LEU A 11 -6.86 13.90 4.23
CA LEU A 11 -6.55 13.09 5.42
C LEU A 11 -5.33 13.63 6.17
N MET A 12 -4.37 14.15 5.42
CA MET A 12 -3.18 14.73 5.99
C MET A 12 -3.50 15.90 6.94
N ASP A 13 -4.57 16.65 6.71
CA ASP A 13 -4.98 17.80 7.52
C ASP A 13 -5.72 17.41 8.81
N THR A 14 -6.03 16.11 8.99
CA THR A 14 -6.69 15.61 10.20
C THR A 14 -5.70 15.14 11.27
N ILE A 15 -4.39 15.20 11.01
CA ILE A 15 -3.34 14.77 11.93
C ILE A 15 -2.35 15.90 12.22
N THR A 16 -1.74 15.85 13.41
CA THR A 16 -0.73 16.84 13.82
C THR A 16 0.57 16.67 13.05
N GLU A 17 1.39 17.72 13.00
CA GLU A 17 2.72 17.67 12.39
C GLU A 17 3.60 16.58 13.06
N ALA A 18 3.55 16.47 14.39
CA ALA A 18 4.31 15.44 15.11
C ALA A 18 3.89 14.02 14.70
N HIS A 19 2.59 13.80 14.46
CA HIS A 19 2.09 12.52 13.95
C HIS A 19 2.60 12.29 12.52
N ARG A 20 2.53 13.28 11.62
CA ARG A 20 3.11 13.16 10.28
C ARG A 20 4.59 12.79 10.31
N MET A 21 5.38 13.48 11.14
CA MET A 21 6.82 13.26 11.25
C MET A 21 7.21 11.93 11.95
N SER A 22 6.25 11.25 12.58
CA SER A 22 6.47 9.89 13.10
C SER A 22 6.44 8.82 12.00
N TYR A 23 5.88 9.12 10.82
CA TYR A 23 5.83 8.18 9.69
C TYR A 23 7.22 7.72 9.26
N ARG A 24 7.32 6.45 8.85
CA ARG A 24 8.57 5.85 8.35
C ARG A 24 8.36 5.30 6.93
N ALA A 25 8.97 5.98 5.97
CA ALA A 25 8.96 5.60 4.56
C ALA A 25 9.99 4.48 4.29
N THR A 26 9.62 3.24 4.63
CA THR A 26 10.47 2.07 4.38
C THR A 26 10.17 1.40 3.03
N ARG A 27 11.11 0.59 2.53
CA ARG A 27 10.94 -0.18 1.29
C ARG A 27 9.89 -1.29 1.39
N GLY A 28 9.57 -1.70 2.62
CA GLY A 28 8.62 -2.78 2.90
C GLY A 28 7.20 -2.29 3.14
N GLU A 29 6.39 -3.15 3.74
CA GLU A 29 4.99 -2.93 4.11
C GLU A 29 4.85 -2.41 5.55
N GLU A 30 5.89 -1.78 6.10
CA GLU A 30 5.85 -1.31 7.48
C GLU A 30 4.85 -0.16 7.66
N GLY A 31 4.08 -0.24 8.75
CA GLY A 31 3.07 0.77 9.10
C GLY A 31 1.71 0.57 8.45
N VAL A 32 1.56 -0.30 7.43
CA VAL A 32 0.29 -0.47 6.70
C VAL A 32 -0.89 -0.79 7.59
N PHE A 33 -0.69 -1.52 8.69
CA PHE A 33 -1.77 -1.91 9.60
C PHE A 33 -1.95 -0.99 10.82
N ASN A 34 -1.13 0.06 10.96
CA ASN A 34 -1.08 0.82 12.23
C ASN A 34 -1.07 2.34 12.04
N TYR A 35 -0.84 2.86 10.84
CA TYR A 35 -0.71 4.30 10.62
C TYR A 35 -2.04 4.94 10.19
N GLU A 36 -2.73 5.56 11.16
CA GLU A 36 -4.02 6.24 10.96
C GLU A 36 -3.85 7.70 10.48
N PRO A 37 -4.84 8.26 9.76
CA PRO A 37 -6.12 7.68 9.33
C PRO A 37 -6.02 6.82 8.06
N TYR A 38 -4.84 6.75 7.44
CA TYR A 38 -4.63 6.11 6.14
C TYR A 38 -4.96 4.63 6.12
N LYS A 39 -4.66 3.90 7.20
CA LYS A 39 -5.07 2.50 7.35
C LYS A 39 -6.58 2.35 7.19
N SER A 40 -7.35 3.14 7.93
CA SER A 40 -8.81 3.04 7.92
C SER A 40 -9.42 3.35 6.55
N GLU A 41 -8.80 4.25 5.79
CA GLU A 41 -9.23 4.57 4.43
C GLU A 41 -8.85 3.48 3.41
N LEU A 42 -7.65 2.92 3.50
CA LEU A 42 -7.08 2.05 2.46
C LEU A 42 -7.32 0.57 2.69
N LEU A 43 -7.35 0.10 3.95
CA LEU A 43 -7.55 -1.31 4.27
C LEU A 43 -8.84 -1.91 3.69
N PRO A 44 -10.01 -1.22 3.73
CA PRO A 44 -11.24 -1.78 3.18
C PRO A 44 -11.21 -2.01 1.67
N LEU A 45 -10.34 -1.29 0.95
CA LEU A 45 -10.17 -1.41 -0.49
C LEU A 45 -9.29 -2.60 -0.89
N TRP A 46 -8.59 -3.21 0.07
CA TRP A 46 -7.58 -4.22 -0.20
C TRP A 46 -8.17 -5.65 -0.14
N SER A 47 -8.25 -6.31 -1.29
CA SER A 47 -8.73 -7.70 -1.39
C SER A 47 -8.22 -8.39 -2.67
N PHE A 48 -8.01 -9.70 -2.62
CA PHE A 48 -7.43 -10.48 -3.73
C PHE A 48 -7.97 -11.91 -3.79
N ARG A 49 -9.23 -12.11 -3.38
CA ARG A 49 -9.82 -13.45 -3.35
C ARG A 49 -9.90 -14.07 -4.74
N THR A 50 -10.32 -13.29 -5.73
CA THR A 50 -10.41 -13.71 -7.14
C THR A 50 -9.75 -12.67 -8.04
N VAL A 51 -9.50 -13.02 -9.31
CA VAL A 51 -8.92 -12.06 -10.28
C VAL A 51 -9.77 -10.77 -10.40
N PRO A 52 -11.11 -10.83 -10.57
CA PRO A 52 -11.92 -9.61 -10.64
C PRO A 52 -11.86 -8.75 -9.36
N ILE A 53 -11.81 -9.39 -8.19
CA ILE A 53 -11.67 -8.69 -6.91
C ILE A 53 -10.30 -8.01 -6.81
N ALA A 54 -9.23 -8.69 -7.22
CA ALA A 54 -7.88 -8.13 -7.23
C ALA A 54 -7.77 -6.94 -8.19
N GLN A 55 -8.41 -7.02 -9.36
CA GLN A 55 -8.48 -5.92 -10.33
C GLN A 55 -9.15 -4.69 -9.72
N LYS A 56 -10.38 -4.86 -9.18
CA LYS A 56 -11.12 -3.78 -8.53
C LYS A 56 -10.32 -3.17 -7.38
N SER A 57 -9.72 -4.01 -6.53
CA SER A 57 -8.92 -3.59 -5.39
C SER A 57 -7.71 -2.76 -5.81
N ALA A 58 -6.96 -3.21 -6.83
CA ALA A 58 -5.79 -2.49 -7.31
C ALA A 58 -6.17 -1.16 -7.99
N GLU A 59 -7.28 -1.12 -8.72
CA GLU A 59 -7.85 0.10 -9.30
C GLU A 59 -8.26 1.12 -8.23
N ASP A 60 -8.96 0.67 -7.18
CA ASP A 60 -9.41 1.55 -6.09
C ASP A 60 -8.23 2.11 -5.28
N LEU A 61 -7.21 1.28 -5.02
CA LEU A 61 -5.97 1.73 -4.38
C LEU A 61 -5.17 2.69 -5.27
N TRP A 62 -5.15 2.45 -6.58
CA TRP A 62 -4.54 3.38 -7.54
C TRP A 62 -5.28 4.72 -7.59
N ALA A 63 -6.62 4.70 -7.57
CA ALA A 63 -7.42 5.92 -7.50
C ALA A 63 -7.11 6.73 -6.23
N LYS A 64 -6.95 6.05 -5.08
CA LYS A 64 -6.50 6.70 -3.84
C LYS A 64 -5.09 7.26 -3.94
N PHE A 65 -4.16 6.52 -4.56
CA PHE A 65 -2.81 7.03 -4.82
C PHE A 65 -2.85 8.34 -5.64
N THR A 66 -3.63 8.40 -6.71
CA THR A 66 -3.77 9.62 -7.52
C THR A 66 -4.49 10.74 -6.77
N GLU A 67 -5.48 10.43 -5.94
CA GLU A 67 -6.15 11.42 -5.09
C GLU A 67 -5.18 12.06 -4.09
N PHE A 68 -4.34 11.26 -3.43
CA PHE A 68 -3.31 11.77 -2.52
C PHE A 68 -2.23 12.55 -3.25
N ARG A 69 -1.88 12.13 -4.47
CA ARG A 69 -0.95 12.85 -5.33
C ARG A 69 -1.45 14.27 -5.64
N ASP A 70 -2.71 14.40 -6.05
CA ASP A 70 -3.33 15.69 -6.35
C ASP A 70 -3.41 16.59 -5.08
N GLN A 71 -3.40 15.98 -3.89
CA GLN A 71 -3.34 16.66 -2.59
C GLN A 71 -1.90 16.92 -2.10
N ARG A 72 -0.88 16.49 -2.86
CA ARG A 72 0.55 16.46 -2.45
C ARG A 72 0.80 15.73 -1.13
N ASP A 73 -0.03 14.73 -0.83
CA ASP A 73 0.05 13.92 0.37
C ASP A 73 0.95 12.70 0.16
N PHE A 74 2.24 12.88 0.41
CA PHE A 74 3.23 11.80 0.30
C PHE A 74 2.86 10.57 1.14
N ILE A 75 2.36 10.74 2.37
CA ILE A 75 2.10 9.62 3.27
C ILE A 75 0.94 8.78 2.72
N GLY A 76 -0.12 9.43 2.26
CA GLY A 76 -1.23 8.77 1.58
C GLY A 76 -0.77 7.99 0.35
N MET A 77 0.08 8.61 -0.49
CA MET A 77 0.67 7.95 -1.66
C MET A 77 1.51 6.71 -1.28
N ASP A 78 2.43 6.83 -0.31
CA ASP A 78 3.27 5.71 0.12
C ASP A 78 2.45 4.60 0.76
N MET A 79 1.41 4.93 1.54
CA MET A 79 0.49 3.95 2.11
C MET A 79 -0.27 3.19 1.01
N ALA A 80 -0.85 3.88 0.02
CA ALA A 80 -1.54 3.22 -1.09
C ALA A 80 -0.59 2.30 -1.88
N ARG A 81 0.64 2.77 -2.16
CA ARG A 81 1.70 1.96 -2.78
C ARG A 81 2.05 0.73 -1.93
N LYS A 82 2.14 0.85 -0.61
CA LYS A 82 2.42 -0.29 0.29
C LYS A 82 1.27 -1.31 0.32
N TYR A 83 0.01 -0.87 0.23
CA TYR A 83 -1.12 -1.80 0.08
C TYR A 83 -1.08 -2.55 -1.26
N LEU A 84 -0.71 -1.88 -2.35
CA LEU A 84 -0.47 -2.54 -3.64
C LEU A 84 0.68 -3.55 -3.54
N GLN A 85 1.79 -3.20 -2.88
CA GLN A 85 2.89 -4.13 -2.60
C GLN A 85 2.43 -5.35 -1.80
N MET A 86 1.63 -5.13 -0.76
CA MET A 86 1.07 -6.19 0.07
C MET A 86 0.11 -7.09 -0.71
N GLY A 87 -0.65 -6.55 -1.66
CA GLY A 87 -1.47 -7.32 -2.59
C GLY A 87 -0.60 -8.23 -3.46
N PHE A 88 0.46 -7.67 -4.04
CA PHE A 88 1.42 -8.40 -4.86
C PHE A 88 2.09 -9.55 -4.09
N THR A 89 2.69 -9.26 -2.93
CA THR A 89 3.46 -10.22 -2.14
C THR A 89 2.58 -11.30 -1.51
N ARG A 90 1.41 -10.93 -0.97
CA ARG A 90 0.49 -11.91 -0.37
C ARG A 90 -0.15 -12.78 -1.44
N ALA A 91 -0.63 -12.23 -2.56
CA ALA A 91 -1.16 -13.05 -3.64
C ALA A 91 -0.09 -14.03 -4.17
N LYS A 92 1.17 -13.59 -4.35
CA LYS A 92 2.25 -14.50 -4.76
C LYS A 92 2.52 -15.59 -3.72
N ARG A 93 2.44 -15.26 -2.43
CA ARG A 93 2.58 -16.25 -1.34
C ARG A 93 1.48 -17.30 -1.39
N TYR A 94 0.23 -16.91 -1.67
CA TYR A 94 -0.88 -17.86 -1.82
C TYR A 94 -0.74 -18.71 -3.10
N ALA A 95 -0.23 -18.15 -4.19
CA ALA A 95 0.10 -18.93 -5.39
C ALA A 95 1.23 -19.95 -5.14
N ASN A 96 2.20 -19.61 -4.29
CA ASN A 96 3.31 -20.51 -3.97
C ASN A 96 2.96 -21.54 -2.90
N HIS A 97 2.04 -21.24 -1.98
CA HIS A 97 1.70 -22.11 -0.86
C HIS A 97 0.19 -22.15 -0.67
N ALA A 98 -0.40 -23.33 -0.85
CA ALA A 98 -1.82 -23.55 -0.59
C ALA A 98 -2.21 -23.05 0.82
N GLY A 99 -3.25 -22.22 0.91
CA GLY A 99 -3.68 -21.59 2.16
C GLY A 99 -2.76 -20.47 2.69
N GLY A 100 -1.72 -20.08 1.95
CA GLY A 100 -0.86 -18.93 2.25
C GLY A 100 0.16 -19.14 3.38
N ARG A 101 0.29 -20.36 3.90
CA ARG A 101 1.21 -20.70 4.99
C ARG A 101 2.60 -20.99 4.42
N LYS A 102 3.55 -20.09 4.67
CA LYS A 102 4.94 -20.22 4.22
C LYS A 102 5.84 -21.02 5.17
N TYR A 103 5.60 -20.92 6.48
CA TYR A 103 6.46 -21.53 7.49
C TYR A 103 5.75 -22.66 8.25
N LYS A 104 6.52 -23.70 8.61
CA LYS A 104 6.06 -24.76 9.50
C LYS A 104 5.70 -24.19 10.89
N LYS A 105 4.73 -24.83 11.57
CA LYS A 105 4.21 -24.31 12.85
C LYS A 105 5.33 -24.20 13.88
N GLY A 106 5.48 -22.99 14.45
CA GLY A 106 6.44 -22.75 15.52
C GLY A 106 7.91 -22.71 15.08
N THR A 107 8.19 -22.73 13.77
CA THR A 107 9.56 -22.68 13.25
C THR A 107 9.68 -21.62 12.14
N ARG A 108 10.93 -21.31 11.76
CA ARG A 108 11.25 -20.50 10.57
C ARG A 108 11.59 -21.37 9.34
N GLU A 109 11.29 -22.65 9.41
CA GLU A 109 11.49 -23.60 8.31
C GLU A 109 10.45 -23.32 7.22
N GLU A 110 10.91 -23.02 6.00
CA GLU A 110 10.04 -22.78 4.85
C GLU A 110 9.45 -24.08 4.33
N LEU A 111 8.13 -24.08 4.11
CA LEU A 111 7.44 -25.19 3.47
C LEU A 111 7.77 -25.19 1.97
N PRO A 112 7.81 -26.37 1.33
CA PRO A 112 7.89 -26.46 -0.12
C PRO A 112 6.78 -25.65 -0.79
N LYS A 113 7.07 -25.18 -2.00
CA LYS A 113 6.03 -24.60 -2.84
C LYS A 113 5.05 -25.70 -3.27
N SER A 114 3.78 -25.36 -3.35
CA SER A 114 2.74 -26.24 -3.87
C SER A 114 2.48 -25.84 -5.32
N GLU A 115 2.54 -26.82 -6.22
CA GLU A 115 2.39 -26.56 -7.66
C GLU A 115 0.99 -26.86 -8.19
N ASP A 116 0.21 -27.70 -7.49
CA ASP A 116 -1.01 -28.34 -8.04
C ASP A 116 -2.32 -27.95 -7.32
N HIS A 117 -2.35 -26.86 -6.55
CA HIS A 117 -3.58 -26.40 -5.89
C HIS A 117 -4.45 -25.56 -6.84
N ALA A 118 -5.76 -25.77 -6.76
CA ALA A 118 -6.74 -25.23 -7.71
C ALA A 118 -6.73 -23.70 -7.84
N ASP A 119 -6.41 -22.97 -6.77
CA ASP A 119 -6.41 -21.50 -6.78
C ASP A 119 -5.07 -20.88 -7.22
N LYS A 120 -4.03 -21.67 -7.50
CA LYS A 120 -2.68 -21.18 -7.83
C LYS A 120 -2.68 -20.15 -8.96
N GLU A 121 -3.26 -20.51 -10.11
CA GLU A 121 -3.28 -19.66 -11.31
C GLU A 121 -4.01 -18.35 -11.04
N GLU A 122 -5.15 -18.41 -10.35
CA GLU A 122 -5.92 -17.24 -9.95
C GLU A 122 -5.11 -16.31 -9.03
N LYS A 123 -4.37 -16.87 -8.06
CA LYS A 123 -3.50 -16.09 -7.16
C LYS A 123 -2.30 -15.50 -7.86
N GLU A 124 -1.73 -16.22 -8.83
CA GLU A 124 -0.63 -15.69 -9.65
C GLU A 124 -1.10 -14.51 -10.50
N ARG A 125 -2.25 -14.62 -11.16
CA ARG A 125 -2.83 -13.52 -11.94
C ARG A 125 -3.17 -12.32 -11.06
N ALA A 126 -3.77 -12.54 -9.88
CA ALA A 126 -4.01 -11.48 -8.91
C ALA A 126 -2.71 -10.78 -8.47
N SER A 127 -1.64 -11.55 -8.25
CA SER A 127 -0.31 -11.02 -7.89
C SER A 127 0.25 -10.10 -8.98
N LEU A 128 0.15 -10.50 -10.25
CA LEU A 128 0.64 -9.70 -11.37
C LEU A 128 -0.13 -8.38 -11.55
N ILE A 129 -1.44 -8.38 -11.30
CA ILE A 129 -2.27 -7.15 -11.32
C ILE A 129 -1.73 -6.13 -10.30
N PHE A 130 -1.58 -6.54 -9.04
CA PHE A 130 -1.04 -5.64 -8.00
C PHE A 130 0.38 -5.19 -8.31
N LYS A 131 1.21 -6.09 -8.86
CA LYS A 131 2.59 -5.77 -9.24
C LYS A 131 2.64 -4.64 -10.26
N GLY A 132 1.81 -4.67 -11.29
CA GLY A 132 1.76 -3.62 -12.31
C GLY A 132 1.44 -2.25 -11.73
N TYR A 133 0.42 -2.15 -10.88
CA TYR A 133 0.08 -0.89 -10.20
C TYR A 133 1.16 -0.44 -9.20
N TRP A 134 1.75 -1.37 -8.45
CA TRP A 134 2.87 -1.06 -7.54
C TRP A 134 4.09 -0.51 -8.28
N GLU A 135 4.45 -1.10 -9.44
CA GLU A 135 5.54 -0.61 -10.29
C GLU A 135 5.22 0.78 -10.82
N ARG A 136 3.97 1.02 -11.26
CA ARG A 136 3.51 2.34 -11.69
C ARG A 136 3.66 3.40 -10.60
N CYS A 137 3.24 3.12 -9.36
CA CYS A 137 3.44 4.05 -8.23
C CYS A 137 4.92 4.38 -8.00
N LYS A 138 5.82 3.41 -8.17
CA LYS A 138 7.26 3.64 -7.97
C LYS A 138 7.88 4.49 -9.07
N GLN A 139 7.35 4.42 -10.28
CA GLN A 139 7.81 5.16 -11.45
C GLN A 139 7.18 6.57 -11.54
N ASP A 140 6.17 6.87 -10.72
CA ASP A 140 5.54 8.19 -10.67
C ASP A 140 6.55 9.24 -10.15
N GLU A 141 6.80 10.26 -10.97
CA GLU A 141 7.82 11.29 -10.70
C GLU A 141 7.43 12.18 -9.50
N GLU A 142 6.13 12.49 -9.36
CA GLU A 142 5.63 13.28 -8.24
C GLU A 142 5.79 12.53 -6.91
N TYR A 143 5.54 11.22 -6.91
CA TYR A 143 5.82 10.37 -5.75
C TYR A 143 7.29 10.43 -5.33
N GLN A 144 8.21 10.34 -6.28
CA GLN A 144 9.65 10.40 -6.00
C GLN A 144 10.05 11.77 -5.43
N SER A 145 9.57 12.84 -6.04
CA SER A 145 9.83 14.22 -5.59
C SER A 145 9.26 14.48 -4.19
N LEU A 146 7.99 14.13 -3.95
CA LEU A 146 7.33 14.33 -2.66
C LEU A 146 7.95 13.48 -1.55
N LYS A 147 8.47 12.30 -1.88
CA LYS A 147 9.24 11.48 -0.93
C LYS A 147 10.50 12.19 -0.47
N GLU A 148 11.27 12.76 -1.39
CA GLU A 148 12.50 13.48 -1.08
C GLU A 148 12.19 14.72 -0.22
N GLU A 149 11.17 15.49 -0.60
CA GLU A 149 10.68 16.65 0.17
C GLU A 149 10.31 16.25 1.60
N PHE A 150 9.53 15.16 1.75
CA PHE A 150 9.11 14.66 3.06
C PHE A 150 10.29 14.21 3.92
N LEU A 151 11.24 13.48 3.35
CA LEU A 151 12.43 13.00 4.08
C LEU A 151 13.30 14.17 4.54
N LYS A 152 13.50 15.18 3.69
CA LYS A 152 14.22 16.40 4.07
C LYS A 152 13.52 17.11 5.22
N ARG A 153 12.21 17.37 5.09
CA ARG A 153 11.40 18.01 6.15
C ARG A 153 11.44 17.23 7.46
N GLN A 154 11.39 15.90 7.39
CA GLN A 154 11.46 15.05 8.57
C GLN A 154 12.82 15.14 9.27
N ASN A 155 13.92 15.27 8.53
CA ASN A 155 15.24 15.47 9.12
C ASN A 155 15.36 16.86 9.77
N ASP A 156 14.98 17.92 9.04
CA ASP A 156 14.96 19.29 9.56
C ASP A 156 14.12 19.39 10.86
N TRP A 157 12.98 18.68 10.92
CA TRP A 157 12.13 18.62 12.11
C TRP A 157 12.79 17.91 13.29
N LYS A 158 13.54 16.82 13.06
CA LYS A 158 14.28 16.12 14.13
C LYS A 158 15.39 17.01 14.68
N ASP A 159 16.12 17.69 13.80
CA ASP A 159 17.22 18.56 14.19
C ASP A 159 16.73 19.76 15.00
N SER A 160 15.55 20.32 14.68
CA SER A 160 14.96 21.42 15.45
C SER A 160 14.50 21.06 16.87
N ARG A 161 14.48 19.76 17.21
CA ARG A 161 14.02 19.24 18.51
C ARG A 161 15.13 18.65 19.36
N ASN A 162 16.35 18.56 18.82
CA ASN A 162 17.57 18.21 19.54
C ASN A 162 18.22 19.49 20.10
#